data_AF-A0A3A8KJC1-F1
#
_entry.id   AF-A0A3A8KJC1-F1
#
_cell.length_a   1.000
_cell.length_b   1.000
_cell.length_c   1.000
_cell.angle_alpha   90.00
_cell.angle_beta   90.00
_cell.angle_gamma   90.00
#
_symmetry.space_group_name_H-M   'P 1'
#
loop_
_entity.id
_entity.type
_entity.pdbx_description
1 polymer ?
#
loop_
_entity_poly.entity_id
_entity_poly.type
_entity_poly.pdbx_seq_one_letter_code
_entity_poly.pdbx_strand_id
1 'polypeptide(L)' 'GICFISLEDETGIANLVVPSDVYARCRQEIHGALFLVGEGMLERSGKVTNVKTRSVVSVRQ' A
#
# COMPACT_ATOMS: atom_id res chain seq x y z
N GLY A 1 5.96 -6.74 -12.77
CA GLY A 1 6.75 -5.88 -11.87
C GLY A 1 6.07 -5.82 -10.51
N ILE A 2 6.71 -5.21 -9.51
CA ILE A 2 6.12 -4.98 -8.17
C ILE A 2 6.24 -3.48 -7.91
N CYS A 3 5.16 -2.86 -7.41
CA CYS A 3 5.17 -1.48 -6.94
C CYS A 3 5.27 -1.48 -5.42
N PHE A 4 6.12 -0.62 -4.87
CA PHE A 4 6.24 -0.42 -3.43
C PHE A 4 5.74 0.99 -3.11
N ILE A 5 4.86 1.11 -2.11
CA ILE A 5 4.34 2.38 -1.62
C ILE A 5 4.62 2.45 -0.12
N SER A 6 5.36 3.45 0.33
CA SER A 6 5.56 3.70 1.76
C SER A 6 4.45 4.63 2.25
N LEU A 7 3.68 4.18 3.24
CA LEU A 7 2.72 4.99 3.97
C LEU A 7 3.35 5.38 5.31
N GLU A 8 3.28 6.65 5.65
CA GLU A 8 3.78 7.18 6.91
C GLU A 8 2.63 7.75 7.73
N ASP A 9 2.62 7.42 9.03
CA ASP A 9 1.72 7.98 10.03
C ASP A 9 2.52 8.37 11.29
N GLU A 10 1.85 8.75 12.36
CA GLU A 10 2.49 9.14 13.63
C GLU A 10 3.29 8.02 14.31
N THR A 11 3.08 6.76 13.91
CA THR A 11 3.74 5.57 14.47
C THR A 11 4.90 5.07 13.62
N GLY A 12 5.03 5.55 12.37
CA GLY A 12 6.14 5.26 11.47
C GLY A 12 5.72 4.85 10.07
N ILE A 13 6.52 4.00 9.43
CA ILE A 13 6.31 3.60 8.02
C ILE A 13 5.77 2.17 7.91
N ALA A 14 4.73 2.00 7.11
CA ALA A 14 4.28 0.71 6.58
C ALA A 14 4.41 0.69 5.05
N ASN A 15 4.98 -0.39 4.49
CA ASN A 15 5.13 -0.50 3.04
C ASN A 15 4.04 -1.39 2.44
N LEU A 16 3.28 -0.87 1.49
CA LEU A 16 2.45 -1.69 0.61
C LEU A 16 3.34 -2.33 -0.45
N VAL A 17 3.35 -3.65 -0.49
CA VAL A 17 3.91 -4.43 -1.61
C VAL A 17 2.75 -4.72 -2.55
N VAL A 18 2.76 -4.10 -3.73
CA VAL A 18 1.66 -4.13 -4.69
C VAL A 18 2.03 -5.02 -5.87
N PRO A 19 1.45 -6.24 -5.97
CA PRO A 19 1.60 -7.11 -7.14
C PRO A 19 1.13 -6.41 -8.42
N SER A 20 1.71 -6.78 -9.56
CA SER A 20 1.41 -6.11 -10.84
C SER A 20 -0.07 -6.13 -11.24
N ASP A 21 -0.79 -7.21 -10.92
CA ASP A 21 -2.21 -7.33 -11.24
C ASP A 21 -3.06 -6.38 -10.36
N VAL A 22 -2.70 -6.23 -9.08
CA VAL A 22 -3.33 -5.26 -8.15
C VAL A 22 -3.03 -3.84 -8.62
N TYR A 23 -1.76 -3.55 -8.94
CA TYR A 23 -1.36 -2.24 -9.44
C TYR A 23 -2.13 -1.83 -10.71
N ALA A 24 -2.29 -2.76 -11.65
CA ALA A 24 -3.03 -2.49 -12.89
C ALA A 24 -4.49 -2.10 -12.63
N ARG A 25 -5.14 -2.73 -11.64
CA ARG A 25 -6.53 -2.42 -11.25
C ARG A 25 -6.66 -1.12 -10.46
N CYS A 26 -5.68 -0.80 -9.62
CA CYS A 26 -5.73 0.33 -8.67
C CYS A 26 -4.86 1.54 -9.10
N ARG A 27 -4.46 1.61 -10.38
CA ARG A 27 -3.47 2.59 -10.85
C ARG A 27 -3.93 4.04 -10.65
N GLN A 28 -5.23 4.31 -10.78
CA GLN A 28 -5.73 5.68 -10.63
C GLN A 28 -5.72 6.12 -9.17
N GLU A 29 -6.13 5.25 -8.26
CA GLU A 29 -6.11 5.49 -6.83
C GLU A 29 -4.67 5.70 -6.34
N ILE A 30 -3.74 4.85 -6.77
CA ILE A 30 -2.33 4.89 -6.35
C ILE A 30 -1.64 6.21 -6.68
N HIS A 31 -1.91 6.81 -7.85
CA HIS A 31 -1.25 8.05 -8.29
C HIS A 31 -2.02 9.33 -7.96
N GLY A 32 -3.32 9.23 -7.65
CA GLY A 32 -4.19 10.38 -7.47
C GLY A 32 -4.57 10.70 -6.04
N ALA A 33 -4.32 9.79 -5.09
CA ALA A 33 -4.80 9.93 -3.72
C ALA A 33 -3.73 10.50 -2.77
N LEU A 34 -4.16 11.40 -1.88
CA LEU A 34 -3.35 11.87 -0.76
C LEU A 34 -3.22 10.80 0.34
N PHE A 35 -4.29 10.04 0.56
CA PHE A 35 -4.38 9.00 1.58
C PHE A 35 -4.81 7.69 0.93
N LEU A 36 -4.12 6.61 1.30
CA LEU A 36 -4.34 5.27 0.78
C LEU A 36 -4.61 4.29 1.92
N VAL A 37 -5.47 3.32 1.64
CA VAL A 37 -5.64 2.13 2.48
C VAL A 37 -5.26 0.93 1.62
N GLY A 38 -4.28 0.16 2.10
CA GLY A 38 -3.90 -1.12 1.51
C GLY A 38 -4.37 -2.26 2.40
N GLU A 39 -5.13 -3.20 1.83
CA GLU A 39 -5.54 -4.42 2.52
C GLU A 39 -4.75 -5.61 1.99
N GLY A 40 -4.23 -6.45 2.88
CA GLY A 40 -3.43 -7.59 2.44
C GLY A 40 -2.83 -8.42 3.56
N MET A 41 -1.89 -9.28 3.17
CA MET A 41 -1.12 -10.09 4.11
C MET A 41 -0.10 -9.22 4.83
N LEU A 42 -0.18 -9.18 6.15
CA LEU A 42 0.78 -8.48 6.99
C LEU A 42 2.06 -9.31 7.16
N GLU A 43 3.20 -8.70 6.88
CA GLU A 43 4.52 -9.27 7.04
C GLU A 43 5.35 -8.34 7.93
N ARG A 44 5.87 -8.86 9.04
CA ARG A 44 6.71 -8.10 9.98
C ARG A 44 8.09 -8.74 10.07
N SER A 45 9.13 -7.92 9.87
CA SER A 45 10.52 -8.31 10.04
C SER A 45 11.28 -7.23 10.80
N GLY A 46 11.54 -7.48 12.09
CA GLY A 46 12.12 -6.47 12.98
C GLY A 46 11.24 -5.22 13.04
N LYS A 47 11.80 -4.08 12.61
CA LYS A 47 11.10 -2.78 12.57
C LYS A 47 10.34 -2.53 11.26
N VAL A 48 10.44 -3.44 10.29
CA VAL A 48 9.80 -3.29 8.98
C VAL A 48 8.41 -3.91 9.02
N THR A 49 7.41 -3.11 8.64
CA THR A 49 6.04 -3.57 8.42
C THR A 49 5.72 -3.50 6.93
N ASN A 50 5.41 -4.64 6.33
CA ASN A 50 4.98 -4.75 4.95
C ASN A 50 3.55 -5.30 4.89
N VAL A 51 2.80 -4.87 3.88
CA VAL A 51 1.49 -5.43 3.55
C VAL A 51 1.52 -5.87 2.10
N LYS A 52 1.51 -7.17 1.85
CA LYS A 52 1.33 -7.71 0.49
C LYS A 52 -0.13 -7.55 0.09
N THR A 53 -0.39 -6.49 -0.69
CA THR A 53 -1.74 -5.99 -0.95
C THR A 53 -2.54 -6.90 -1.89
N ARG A 54 -3.84 -6.95 -1.62
CA ARG A 54 -4.89 -7.55 -2.47
C ARG A 54 -5.78 -6.46 -3.07
N SER A 55 -5.96 -5.36 -2.34
CA SER A 55 -6.64 -4.14 -2.79
C SER A 55 -5.90 -2.90 -2.27
N VAL A 56 -6.03 -1.81 -3.02
CA VAL A 56 -5.60 -0.47 -2.62
C VAL A 56 -6.73 0.49 -2.99
N VAL A 57 -7.16 1.31 -2.03
CA VAL A 57 -8.23 2.30 -2.23
C VAL A 57 -7.80 3.67 -1.71
N SER A 58 -8.30 4.72 -2.34
CA SER A 58 -8.13 6.09 -1.84
C SER A 58 -9.10 6.36 -0.68
N VAL A 59 -8.64 7.05 0.35
CA VAL A 59 -9.56 7.66 1.32
C VAL A 59 -10.11 8.94 0.71
N ARG A 60 -11.43 9.07 0.59
CA ARG A 60 -12.09 10.32 0.20
C ARG A 60 -12.28 11.17 1.45
N GLN A 61 -11.87 12.43 1.38
CA GLN A 61 -12.25 13.46 2.35
C GLN A 61 -13.68 13.92 2.09
#